data_AF-A0A1Y1RHK3-F1
#
_entry.id   AF-A0A1Y1RHK3-F1
#
_cell.length_a   1.000
_cell.length_b   1.000
_cell.length_c   1.000
_cell.angle_alpha   90.00
_cell.angle_beta   90.00
_cell.angle_gamma   90.00
#
_symmetry.space_group_name_H-M   'P 1'
#
loop_
_entity.id
_entity.type
_entity.pdbx_description
1 polymer ?
#
loop_
_entity_poly.entity_id
_entity_poly.type
_entity_poly.pdbx_seq_one_letter_code
_entity_poly.pdbx_strand_id
1 'polypeptide(L)'
;MATVTNITKSLRQILRLSRMPTKFIRVRQFVCLRLKIFPDKRLKKKIGKTMSDFVQELLSEYAPTVGKHISSRLDIDERATQQIMSALTPMILSGLKQQKDTRGGVKRVDHILGKYGSSDVLNDLEGLIDQKAAEDNRDANLGGLLGKSGDTIASSLGDKLGIDSDLVRQIIPILSPIILGAITKKRDTQTVGSAGIASMLDQDGDGKILDDVAGFLVKGFSQKEGLTGMIGSFFGK
;
A
#
# COMPACT_ATOMS: atom_id res chain seq x y z
N MET A 1 12.23 -32.58 3.31
CA MET A 1 11.91 -32.54 4.75
C MET A 1 13.14 -32.93 5.58
N ALA A 2 14.16 -32.07 5.64
CA ALA A 2 15.46 -32.41 6.25
C ALA A 2 16.05 -31.28 7.12
N THR A 3 15.21 -30.50 7.80
CA THR A 3 15.66 -29.34 8.60
C THR A 3 15.02 -29.22 9.99
N VAL A 4 14.22 -30.21 10.43
CA VAL A 4 13.57 -30.20 11.76
C VAL A 4 14.28 -31.12 12.77
N THR A 5 15.12 -32.05 12.30
CA THR A 5 15.73 -33.09 13.15
C THR A 5 17.00 -32.66 13.90
N ASN A 6 17.64 -31.54 13.55
CA ASN A 6 18.90 -31.11 14.18
C ASN A 6 18.72 -30.22 15.42
N ILE A 7 17.55 -29.59 15.61
CA ILE A 7 17.32 -28.68 16.74
C ILE A 7 16.91 -29.46 18.02
N THR A 8 16.36 -30.66 17.88
CA THR A 8 15.92 -31.48 19.03
C THR A 8 17.05 -32.27 19.70
N LYS A 9 18.17 -32.51 19.01
CA LYS A 9 19.36 -33.17 19.60
C LYS A 9 20.11 -32.25 20.57
N SER A 10 20.18 -30.96 20.28
CA SER A 10 20.92 -30.00 21.11
C SER A 10 20.23 -29.69 22.45
N LEU A 11 18.90 -29.80 22.53
CA LEU A 11 18.13 -29.56 23.76
C LEU A 11 18.15 -30.74 24.75
N ARG A 12 18.39 -31.98 24.30
CA ARG A 12 18.55 -33.15 25.20
C ARG A 12 19.91 -33.21 25.90
N GLN A 13 20.93 -32.55 25.34
CA GLN A 13 22.28 -32.57 25.92
C GLN A 13 22.44 -31.56 27.06
N ILE A 14 21.60 -30.53 27.11
CA ILE A 14 21.60 -29.50 28.16
C ILE A 14 20.80 -29.95 29.40
N LEU A 15 19.86 -30.91 29.27
CA LEU A 15 19.01 -31.37 30.39
C LEU A 15 19.59 -32.53 31.22
N ARG A 16 20.86 -32.92 31.01
CA ARG A 16 21.54 -34.04 31.71
C ARG A 16 22.63 -33.63 32.70
N LEU A 17 22.63 -32.38 33.18
CA LEU A 17 23.61 -31.88 34.16
C LEU A 17 23.01 -31.27 35.43
N SER A 18 21.82 -31.70 35.86
CA SER A 18 21.30 -31.38 37.20
C SER A 18 21.12 -32.62 38.08
N ARG A 19 22.24 -33.28 38.40
CA ARG A 19 22.29 -34.23 39.52
C ARG A 19 23.67 -34.13 40.17
N MET A 20 23.82 -33.17 41.07
CA MET A 20 24.96 -33.07 41.98
C MET A 20 24.46 -32.76 43.40
N PRO A 21 25.14 -33.29 44.43
CA PRO A 21 24.62 -33.42 45.79
C PRO A 21 24.59 -32.11 46.58
N THR A 22 23.63 -32.06 47.51
CA THR A 22 23.33 -31.00 48.46
C THR A 22 24.40 -30.86 49.54
N LYS A 23 25.45 -30.06 49.30
CA LYS A 23 26.20 -29.35 50.36
C LYS A 23 26.82 -28.08 49.75
N PHE A 24 26.18 -26.94 50.01
CA PHE A 24 26.76 -25.60 50.21
C PHE A 24 25.66 -24.54 49.98
N ILE A 25 25.09 -24.10 51.08
CA ILE A 25 24.24 -22.92 51.21
C ILE A 25 25.17 -21.69 51.26
N ARG A 26 24.73 -20.58 50.67
CA ARG A 26 25.42 -19.28 50.45
C ARG A 26 26.32 -19.20 49.21
N VAL A 27 25.72 -19.13 48.03
CA VAL A 27 25.85 -18.02 47.04
C VAL A 27 24.64 -18.14 46.08
N ARG A 28 23.42 -17.84 46.54
CA ARG A 28 22.21 -17.77 45.68
C ARG A 28 21.75 -16.33 45.47
N GLN A 29 22.68 -15.41 45.27
CA GLN A 29 22.36 -14.00 44.99
C GLN A 29 23.29 -13.35 43.96
N PHE A 30 23.85 -14.12 43.02
CA PHE A 30 24.66 -13.55 41.93
C PHE A 30 24.49 -14.25 40.57
N VAL A 31 23.34 -14.89 40.34
CA VAL A 31 22.87 -15.23 38.97
C VAL A 31 21.45 -14.73 38.79
N CYS A 32 21.26 -13.45 39.12
CA CYS A 32 20.10 -12.66 38.74
C CYS A 32 20.60 -11.33 38.19
N LEU A 33 21.52 -11.34 37.21
CA LEU A 33 21.94 -10.11 36.52
C LEU A 33 22.71 -10.31 35.21
N ARG A 34 22.31 -11.23 34.32
CA ARG A 34 22.83 -11.16 32.93
C ARG A 34 21.96 -11.84 31.87
N LEU A 35 20.66 -11.61 31.92
CA LEU A 35 19.80 -11.71 30.74
C LEU A 35 19.21 -10.33 30.48
N LYS A 36 20.10 -9.39 30.16
CA LYS A 36 19.75 -8.18 29.40
C LYS A 36 19.26 -8.66 28.04
N ILE A 37 17.94 -8.75 27.91
CA ILE A 37 17.17 -8.07 26.86
C ILE A 37 18.03 -7.72 25.64
N PHE A 38 18.24 -8.68 24.75
CA PHE A 38 18.42 -8.37 23.35
C PHE A 38 17.03 -8.49 22.71
N PRO A 39 16.37 -7.39 22.33
CA PRO A 39 15.23 -7.50 21.44
C PRO A 39 15.81 -7.95 20.11
N ASP A 40 15.57 -9.21 19.75
CA ASP A 40 15.94 -9.76 18.45
C ASP A 40 15.18 -8.99 17.37
N LYS A 41 15.85 -7.99 16.77
CA LYS A 41 15.30 -7.16 15.69
C LYS A 41 15.09 -7.98 14.40
N ARG A 42 15.52 -9.24 14.32
CA ARG A 42 15.40 -10.07 13.10
C ARG A 42 14.08 -10.81 12.94
N LEU A 43 13.12 -10.68 13.87
CA LEU A 43 11.81 -11.35 13.77
C LEU A 43 10.65 -10.42 13.35
N LYS A 44 10.91 -9.11 13.16
CA LYS A 44 9.93 -8.17 12.57
C LYS A 44 9.92 -8.17 11.03
N LYS A 45 10.72 -9.00 10.36
CA LYS A 45 10.77 -9.06 8.88
C LYS A 45 9.99 -10.26 8.33
N LYS A 46 8.77 -10.44 8.83
CA LYS A 46 7.73 -11.29 8.22
C LYS A 46 6.33 -10.78 8.59
N ILE A 47 6.23 -9.46 8.79
CA ILE A 47 4.96 -8.76 8.96
C ILE A 47 4.31 -8.75 7.57
N GLY A 48 3.06 -9.18 7.49
CA GLY A 48 2.28 -9.12 6.25
C GLY A 48 2.43 -7.72 5.64
N LYS A 49 2.84 -7.67 4.38
CA LYS A 49 3.11 -6.42 3.66
C LYS A 49 1.77 -5.67 3.58
N THR A 50 1.63 -4.66 4.42
CA THR A 50 0.38 -3.91 4.59
C THR A 50 0.12 -3.04 3.37
N MET A 51 -1.10 -2.54 3.22
CA MET A 51 -1.43 -1.57 2.16
C MET A 51 -0.54 -0.33 2.24
N SER A 52 -0.17 0.13 3.44
CA SER A 52 0.76 1.24 3.61
C SER A 52 2.15 0.93 3.06
N ASP A 53 2.64 -0.31 3.22
CA ASP A 53 3.94 -0.71 2.68
C ASP A 53 3.93 -0.71 1.16
N PHE A 54 2.81 -1.13 0.55
CA PHE A 54 2.65 -1.07 -0.91
C PHE A 54 2.58 0.38 -1.41
N VAL A 55 1.78 1.24 -0.78
CA VAL A 55 1.68 2.65 -1.16
C VAL A 55 3.04 3.35 -0.99
N GLN A 56 3.78 3.07 0.08
CA GLN A 56 5.13 3.62 0.27
C GLN A 56 6.12 3.08 -0.75
N GLU A 57 6.11 1.78 -1.05
CA GLU A 57 6.94 1.17 -2.09
C GLU A 57 6.65 1.81 -3.45
N LEU A 58 5.38 1.95 -3.82
CA LEU A 58 4.93 2.62 -5.05
C LEU A 58 5.42 4.07 -5.12
N LEU A 59 5.23 4.84 -4.05
CA LEU A 59 5.62 6.24 -4.00
C LEU A 59 7.14 6.39 -4.02
N SER A 60 7.89 5.55 -3.32
CA SER A 60 9.35 5.61 -3.31
C SER A 60 9.98 5.15 -4.62
N GLU A 61 9.38 4.18 -5.32
CA GLU A 61 9.94 3.62 -6.56
C GLU A 61 9.56 4.45 -7.79
N TYR A 62 8.30 4.89 -7.90
CA TYR A 62 7.80 5.48 -9.15
C TYR A 62 7.51 6.98 -9.09
N ALA A 63 7.12 7.51 -7.93
CA ALA A 63 6.66 8.91 -7.86
C ALA A 63 7.70 9.96 -8.26
N PRO A 64 9.01 9.82 -7.94
CA PRO A 64 10.03 10.78 -8.39
C PRO A 64 10.14 10.85 -9.92
N THR A 65 10.19 9.68 -10.58
CA THR A 65 10.26 9.60 -12.04
C THR A 65 9.00 10.18 -12.67
N VAL A 66 7.84 9.69 -12.25
CA VAL A 66 6.54 10.12 -12.79
C VAL A 66 6.32 11.61 -12.59
N GLY A 67 6.61 12.14 -11.40
CA GLY A 67 6.46 13.55 -11.09
C GLY A 67 7.37 14.44 -11.93
N LYS A 68 8.64 14.04 -12.14
CA LYS A 68 9.56 14.76 -13.00
C LYS A 68 9.09 14.83 -14.46
N HIS A 69 8.60 13.72 -15.02
CA HIS A 69 8.15 13.66 -16.42
C HIS A 69 6.79 14.33 -16.64
N ILE A 70 5.86 14.24 -15.68
CA ILE A 70 4.59 14.97 -15.75
C ILE A 70 4.82 16.47 -15.67
N SER A 71 5.74 16.91 -14.78
CA SER A 71 6.06 18.32 -14.63
C SER A 71 6.65 18.94 -15.90
N SER A 72 7.54 18.22 -16.59
CA SER A 72 8.15 18.72 -17.83
C SER A 72 7.18 18.79 -19.02
N ARG A 73 6.06 18.06 -18.99
CA ARG A 73 5.12 17.97 -20.11
C ARG A 73 3.84 18.78 -19.92
N LEU A 74 3.33 18.84 -18.70
CA LEU A 74 1.99 19.36 -18.41
C LEU A 74 1.98 20.60 -17.51
N ASP A 75 3.15 21.14 -17.14
CA ASP A 75 3.30 22.29 -16.24
C ASP A 75 2.65 22.06 -14.86
N ILE A 76 2.74 20.81 -14.37
CA ILE A 76 2.19 20.39 -13.09
C ILE A 76 3.33 20.18 -12.10
N ASP A 77 3.20 20.67 -10.87
CA ASP A 77 4.24 20.49 -9.85
C ASP A 77 4.44 19.01 -9.46
N GLU A 78 5.70 18.63 -9.21
CA GLU A 78 6.05 17.26 -8.79
C GLU A 78 5.32 16.85 -7.51
N ARG A 79 5.18 17.76 -6.53
CA ARG A 79 4.47 17.47 -5.27
C ARG A 79 2.98 17.27 -5.50
N ALA A 80 2.36 18.06 -6.38
CA ALA A 80 0.96 17.88 -6.76
C ALA A 80 0.73 16.49 -7.36
N THR A 81 1.62 16.04 -8.24
CA THR A 81 1.60 14.69 -8.82
C THR A 81 1.74 13.61 -7.76
N GLN A 82 2.68 13.76 -6.83
CA GLN A 82 2.87 12.83 -5.70
C GLN A 82 1.63 12.75 -4.80
N GLN A 83 1.01 13.90 -4.50
CA GLN A 83 -0.22 13.98 -3.70
C GLN A 83 -1.38 13.28 -4.39
N ILE A 84 -1.59 13.55 -5.68
CA ILE A 84 -2.61 12.87 -6.49
C ILE A 84 -2.34 11.37 -6.51
N MET A 85 -1.10 10.93 -6.77
CA MET A 85 -0.76 9.51 -6.77
C MET A 85 -1.05 8.85 -5.41
N SER A 86 -0.73 9.52 -4.31
CA SER A 86 -1.00 9.01 -2.95
C SER A 86 -2.48 8.89 -2.62
N ALA A 87 -3.31 9.80 -3.13
CA ALA A 87 -4.76 9.79 -2.94
C ALA A 87 -5.47 8.85 -3.94
N LEU A 88 -4.97 8.76 -5.16
CA LEU A 88 -5.55 7.98 -6.26
C LEU A 88 -5.29 6.48 -6.09
N THR A 89 -4.13 6.10 -5.56
CA THR A 89 -3.78 4.69 -5.33
C THR A 89 -4.84 3.93 -4.50
N PRO A 90 -5.25 4.39 -3.30
CA PRO A 90 -6.30 3.72 -2.55
C PRO A 90 -7.66 3.75 -3.25
N MET A 91 -7.93 4.76 -4.08
CA MET A 91 -9.18 4.82 -4.87
C MET A 91 -9.22 3.79 -5.99
N ILE A 92 -8.12 3.61 -6.71
CA ILE A 92 -7.99 2.57 -7.74
C ILE A 92 -8.14 1.18 -7.10
N LEU A 93 -7.51 0.97 -5.94
CA LEU A 93 -7.66 -0.27 -5.17
C LEU A 93 -9.13 -0.47 -4.74
N SER A 94 -9.78 0.57 -4.24
CA SER A 94 -11.22 0.55 -3.91
C SER A 94 -12.10 0.23 -5.13
N GLY A 95 -11.81 0.81 -6.29
CA GLY A 95 -12.48 0.51 -7.55
C GLY A 95 -12.30 -0.95 -7.98
N LEU A 96 -11.07 -1.49 -7.90
CA LEU A 96 -10.80 -2.91 -8.14
C LEU A 96 -11.58 -3.81 -7.20
N LYS A 97 -11.68 -3.46 -5.92
CA LYS A 97 -12.57 -4.18 -4.98
C LYS A 97 -14.01 -4.09 -5.43
N GLN A 98 -14.54 -2.90 -5.73
CA GLN A 98 -15.94 -2.76 -6.11
C GLN A 98 -16.26 -3.65 -7.31
N GLN A 99 -15.35 -3.72 -8.28
CA GLN A 99 -15.46 -4.63 -9.43
C GLN A 99 -15.40 -6.11 -9.01
N LYS A 100 -14.53 -6.48 -8.06
CA LYS A 100 -14.51 -7.83 -7.46
C LYS A 100 -15.87 -8.18 -6.87
N ASP A 101 -16.42 -7.31 -6.03
CA ASP A 101 -17.60 -7.63 -5.22
C ASP A 101 -18.90 -7.60 -6.03
N THR A 102 -18.95 -6.79 -7.09
CA THR A 102 -20.19 -6.56 -7.86
C THR A 102 -20.21 -7.19 -9.26
N ARG A 103 -19.06 -7.49 -9.88
CA ARG A 103 -18.97 -7.75 -11.34
C ARG A 103 -18.23 -9.04 -11.73
N GLY A 104 -18.00 -9.98 -10.81
CA GLY A 104 -17.45 -11.31 -11.16
C GLY A 104 -16.24 -11.78 -10.33
N GLY A 105 -16.06 -11.26 -9.12
CA GLY A 105 -15.08 -11.78 -8.18
C GLY A 105 -13.64 -11.55 -8.62
N VAL A 106 -12.76 -12.42 -8.15
CA VAL A 106 -11.31 -12.35 -8.38
C VAL A 106 -10.95 -12.40 -9.87
N LYS A 107 -11.74 -13.12 -10.70
CA LYS A 107 -11.54 -13.19 -12.15
C LYS A 107 -11.72 -11.83 -12.83
N ARG A 108 -12.67 -11.01 -12.33
CA ARG A 108 -12.89 -9.66 -12.86
C ARG A 108 -11.68 -8.77 -12.57
N VAL A 109 -11.13 -8.85 -11.36
CA VAL A 109 -9.90 -8.12 -10.99
C VAL A 109 -8.75 -8.53 -11.89
N ASP A 110 -8.56 -9.82 -12.08
CA ASP A 110 -7.48 -10.37 -12.91
C ASP A 110 -7.55 -9.86 -14.37
N HIS A 111 -8.76 -9.85 -14.93
CA HIS A 111 -9.02 -9.29 -16.26
C HIS A 111 -8.69 -7.78 -16.33
N ILE A 112 -9.09 -7.00 -15.32
CA ILE A 112 -8.80 -5.56 -15.29
C ILE A 112 -7.29 -5.32 -15.23
N LEU A 113 -6.58 -6.02 -14.34
CA LEU A 113 -5.13 -5.88 -14.19
C LEU A 113 -4.40 -6.30 -15.48
N GLY A 114 -4.82 -7.39 -16.12
CA GLY A 114 -4.25 -7.82 -17.40
C GLY A 114 -4.54 -6.84 -18.55
N LYS A 115 -5.71 -6.20 -18.58
CA LYS A 115 -6.10 -5.30 -19.67
C LYS A 115 -5.56 -3.88 -19.52
N TYR A 116 -5.56 -3.33 -18.31
CA TYR A 116 -5.29 -1.91 -18.06
C TYR A 116 -4.03 -1.65 -17.23
N GLY A 117 -3.36 -2.70 -16.75
CA GLY A 117 -2.22 -2.58 -15.85
C GLY A 117 -1.11 -3.57 -16.15
N SER A 118 -0.70 -3.77 -17.40
CA SER A 118 0.49 -4.61 -17.66
C SER A 118 1.68 -4.08 -16.84
N SER A 119 2.47 -4.95 -16.21
CA SER A 119 3.69 -4.54 -15.53
C SER A 119 4.74 -3.96 -16.47
N ASP A 120 4.64 -4.24 -17.77
CA ASP A 120 5.58 -3.76 -18.78
C ASP A 120 5.57 -2.24 -18.90
N VAL A 121 4.45 -1.58 -18.57
CA VAL A 121 4.35 -0.13 -18.56
C VAL A 121 5.34 0.52 -17.58
N LEU A 122 5.80 -0.22 -16.58
CA LEU A 122 6.77 0.26 -15.60
C LEU A 122 8.20 0.29 -16.15
N ASN A 123 8.46 -0.39 -17.27
CA ASN A 123 9.77 -0.39 -17.92
C ASN A 123 9.96 0.82 -18.85
N ASP A 124 8.86 1.44 -19.29
CA ASP A 124 8.85 2.61 -20.17
C ASP A 124 7.82 3.65 -19.68
N LEU A 125 8.07 4.19 -18.49
CA LEU A 125 7.19 5.21 -17.89
C LEU A 125 7.20 6.51 -18.70
N GLU A 126 8.35 6.89 -19.26
CA GLU A 126 8.48 8.12 -20.06
C GLU A 126 7.66 8.02 -21.35
N GLY A 127 7.81 6.93 -22.11
CA GLY A 127 7.04 6.70 -23.33
C GLY A 127 5.53 6.63 -23.06
N LEU A 128 5.11 5.99 -21.96
CA LEU A 128 3.71 5.97 -21.55
C LEU A 128 3.18 7.38 -21.22
N ILE A 129 3.93 8.17 -20.44
CA ILE A 129 3.51 9.51 -20.02
C ILE A 129 3.40 10.41 -21.25
N ASP A 130 4.38 10.37 -22.16
CA ASP A 130 4.36 11.15 -23.40
C ASP A 130 3.18 10.76 -24.28
N GLN A 131 2.91 9.46 -24.44
CA GLN A 131 1.76 8.97 -25.19
C GLN A 131 0.45 9.46 -24.58
N LYS A 132 0.28 9.33 -23.26
CA LYS A 132 -0.96 9.72 -22.57
C LYS A 132 -1.16 11.23 -22.47
N ALA A 133 -0.07 11.99 -22.37
CA ALA A 133 -0.12 13.44 -22.43
C ALA A 133 -0.53 13.94 -23.83
N ALA A 134 -0.21 13.21 -24.90
CA ALA A 134 -0.60 13.57 -26.26
C ALA A 134 -2.04 13.15 -26.66
N GLU A 135 -2.71 12.30 -25.86
CA GLU A 135 -4.09 11.86 -26.16
C GLU A 135 -5.11 12.95 -25.85
N ASP A 136 -5.96 13.31 -26.83
CA ASP A 136 -7.05 14.29 -26.67
C ASP A 136 -8.26 13.74 -25.90
N ASN A 137 -8.56 12.45 -26.06
CA ASN A 137 -9.71 11.81 -25.40
C ASN A 137 -9.25 11.00 -24.18
N ARG A 138 -9.26 11.66 -23.03
CA ARG A 138 -8.81 11.09 -21.76
C ARG A 138 -10.03 10.67 -20.92
N ASP A 139 -10.29 9.36 -20.83
CA ASP A 139 -11.38 8.84 -19.99
C ASP A 139 -10.95 8.77 -18.51
N ALA A 140 -11.37 9.77 -17.73
CA ALA A 140 -11.14 9.80 -16.28
C ALA A 140 -11.84 8.66 -15.51
N ASN A 141 -12.82 7.98 -16.12
CA ASN A 141 -13.49 6.82 -15.50
C ASN A 141 -12.72 5.51 -15.73
N LEU A 142 -11.64 5.54 -16.51
CA LEU A 142 -10.75 4.41 -16.78
C LEU A 142 -11.51 3.17 -17.31
N GLY A 143 -12.35 3.35 -18.33
CA GLY A 143 -13.17 2.28 -18.88
C GLY A 143 -14.18 1.70 -17.88
N GLY A 144 -14.61 2.52 -16.92
CA GLY A 144 -15.56 2.17 -15.86
C GLY A 144 -14.94 1.52 -14.62
N LEU A 145 -13.61 1.48 -14.50
CA LEU A 145 -12.93 0.98 -13.29
C LEU A 145 -13.27 1.82 -12.06
N LEU A 146 -13.24 3.15 -12.20
CA LEU A 146 -13.65 4.09 -11.14
C LEU A 146 -15.18 4.33 -11.14
N GLY A 147 -15.92 3.64 -12.01
CA GLY A 147 -17.35 3.84 -12.21
C GLY A 147 -17.67 5.23 -12.76
N LYS A 148 -18.89 5.72 -12.50
CA LYS A 148 -19.32 7.10 -12.81
C LYS A 148 -18.64 8.16 -11.95
N SER A 149 -17.70 7.76 -11.10
CA SER A 149 -17.10 8.58 -10.06
C SER A 149 -15.79 9.22 -10.51
N GLY A 150 -15.29 8.99 -11.73
CA GLY A 150 -14.02 9.58 -12.19
C GLY A 150 -14.03 11.11 -12.12
N ASP A 151 -15.13 11.74 -12.56
CA ASP A 151 -15.31 13.19 -12.46
C ASP A 151 -15.46 13.65 -11.00
N THR A 152 -16.26 12.93 -10.20
CA THR A 152 -16.41 13.20 -8.76
C THR A 152 -15.10 13.07 -7.99
N ILE A 153 -14.26 12.10 -8.35
CA ILE A 153 -12.92 11.89 -7.80
C ILE A 153 -12.04 13.08 -8.16
N ALA A 154 -12.07 13.53 -9.42
CA ALA A 154 -11.29 14.68 -9.85
C ALA A 154 -11.66 15.96 -9.09
N SER A 155 -12.96 16.27 -8.98
CA SER A 155 -13.43 17.40 -8.17
C SER A 155 -13.04 17.25 -6.70
N SER A 156 -13.27 16.07 -6.11
CA SER A 156 -12.95 15.83 -4.69
C SER A 156 -11.46 15.91 -4.39
N LEU A 157 -10.59 15.46 -5.31
CA LEU A 157 -9.15 15.60 -5.17
C LEU A 157 -8.71 17.04 -5.35
N GLY A 158 -9.27 17.74 -6.34
CA GLY A 158 -8.99 19.14 -6.58
C GLY A 158 -9.29 19.99 -5.35
N ASP A 159 -10.50 19.85 -4.80
CA ASP A 159 -10.94 20.57 -3.59
C ASP A 159 -10.06 20.24 -2.37
N LYS A 160 -9.71 18.97 -2.17
CA LYS A 160 -8.92 18.53 -1.01
C LYS A 160 -7.45 18.90 -1.08
N LEU A 161 -6.89 18.96 -2.28
CA LEU A 161 -5.47 19.20 -2.51
C LEU A 161 -5.17 20.65 -2.89
N GLY A 162 -6.20 21.46 -3.17
CA GLY A 162 -6.04 22.81 -3.70
C GLY A 162 -5.48 22.80 -5.13
N ILE A 163 -5.82 21.77 -5.91
CA ILE A 163 -5.36 21.57 -7.28
C ILE A 163 -6.55 21.79 -8.21
N ASP A 164 -6.32 22.38 -9.37
CA ASP A 164 -7.36 22.54 -10.37
C ASP A 164 -7.95 21.18 -10.82
N SER A 165 -9.28 21.09 -10.85
CA SER A 165 -9.97 19.83 -11.17
C SER A 165 -9.76 19.37 -12.61
N ASP A 166 -9.52 20.29 -13.55
CA ASP A 166 -9.15 19.95 -14.92
C ASP A 166 -7.77 19.33 -14.97
N LEU A 167 -6.80 19.85 -14.23
CA LEU A 167 -5.48 19.21 -14.11
C LEU A 167 -5.61 17.79 -13.52
N VAL A 168 -6.43 17.60 -12.49
CA VAL A 168 -6.65 16.26 -11.92
C VAL A 168 -7.28 15.32 -12.95
N ARG A 169 -8.28 15.78 -13.72
CA ARG A 169 -8.88 15.01 -14.84
C ARG A 169 -7.85 14.59 -15.89
N GLN A 170 -6.84 15.42 -16.13
CA GLN A 170 -5.78 15.11 -17.09
C GLN A 170 -4.74 14.12 -16.53
N ILE A 171 -4.42 14.23 -15.25
CA ILE A 171 -3.42 13.40 -14.59
C ILE A 171 -3.93 11.97 -14.34
N ILE A 172 -5.20 11.81 -13.95
CA ILE A 172 -5.76 10.48 -13.57
C ILE A 172 -5.50 9.43 -14.65
N PRO A 173 -5.80 9.65 -15.94
CA PRO A 173 -5.58 8.66 -17.00
C PRO A 173 -4.12 8.33 -17.28
N ILE A 174 -3.19 9.22 -16.92
CA ILE A 174 -1.74 9.01 -17.03
C ILE A 174 -1.24 8.15 -15.86
N LEU A 175 -1.63 8.49 -14.64
CA LEU A 175 -1.19 7.78 -13.43
C LEU A 175 -1.80 6.39 -13.31
N SER A 176 -3.00 6.19 -13.84
CA SER A 176 -3.76 4.97 -13.60
C SER A 176 -3.11 3.70 -14.14
N PRO A 177 -2.62 3.65 -15.40
CA PRO A 177 -1.88 2.50 -15.90
C PRO A 177 -0.61 2.22 -15.09
N ILE A 178 0.06 3.25 -14.56
CA ILE A 178 1.26 3.11 -13.73
C ILE A 178 0.92 2.46 -12.39
N ILE A 179 -0.11 2.96 -11.70
CA ILE A 179 -0.59 2.41 -10.44
C ILE A 179 -1.07 0.96 -10.65
N LEU A 180 -1.86 0.70 -11.69
CA LEU A 180 -2.33 -0.64 -12.04
C LEU A 180 -1.18 -1.57 -12.41
N GLY A 181 -0.19 -1.09 -13.17
CA GLY A 181 1.04 -1.81 -13.50
C GLY A 181 1.82 -2.23 -12.27
N ALA A 182 1.92 -1.34 -11.27
CA ALA A 182 2.55 -1.66 -9.99
C ALA A 182 1.75 -2.69 -9.17
N ILE A 183 0.42 -2.61 -9.19
CA ILE A 183 -0.46 -3.63 -8.57
C ILE A 183 -0.29 -4.98 -9.27
N THR A 184 -0.19 -5.00 -10.60
CA THR A 184 0.08 -6.22 -11.39
C THR A 184 1.45 -6.79 -11.08
N LYS A 185 2.50 -5.96 -11.08
CA LYS A 185 3.85 -6.37 -10.68
C LYS A 185 3.83 -6.97 -9.27
N LYS A 186 3.06 -6.37 -8.34
CA LYS A 186 2.87 -6.89 -6.99
C LYS A 186 2.19 -8.26 -6.96
N ARG A 187 1.09 -8.41 -7.71
CA ARG A 187 0.34 -9.66 -7.86
C ARG A 187 1.24 -10.79 -8.35
N ASP A 188 2.08 -10.49 -9.35
CA ASP A 188 2.87 -11.48 -10.09
C ASP A 188 4.18 -11.84 -9.38
N THR A 189 4.86 -10.85 -8.76
CA THR A 189 6.18 -11.07 -8.14
C THR A 189 6.13 -11.66 -6.73
N GLN A 190 5.03 -11.47 -5.99
CA GLN A 190 4.96 -11.83 -4.57
C GLN A 190 4.15 -13.10 -4.27
N THR A 191 3.75 -13.87 -5.30
CA THR A 191 2.92 -15.09 -5.16
C THR A 191 1.61 -14.86 -4.40
N VAL A 192 1.21 -13.60 -4.19
CA VAL A 192 -0.04 -13.21 -3.53
C VAL A 192 -1.22 -13.53 -4.44
N GLY A 193 -1.04 -13.42 -5.75
CA GLY A 193 -2.12 -13.57 -6.72
C GLY A 193 -3.24 -12.56 -6.47
N SER A 194 -4.29 -12.61 -7.30
CA SER A 194 -5.43 -11.69 -7.19
C SER A 194 -6.21 -11.84 -5.87
N ALA A 195 -6.12 -13.01 -5.22
CA ALA A 195 -6.66 -13.26 -3.89
C ALA A 195 -5.85 -12.55 -2.79
N GLY A 196 -4.52 -12.57 -2.86
CA GLY A 196 -3.66 -11.88 -1.91
C GLY A 196 -3.74 -10.36 -2.04
N ILE A 197 -3.94 -9.83 -3.27
CA ILE A 197 -4.31 -8.43 -3.43
C ILE A 197 -5.63 -8.16 -2.69
N ALA A 198 -6.69 -8.97 -2.91
CA ALA A 198 -7.95 -8.79 -2.19
C ALA A 198 -7.79 -8.83 -0.66
N SER A 199 -6.94 -9.70 -0.12
CA SER A 199 -6.61 -9.76 1.31
C SER A 199 -5.76 -8.59 1.80
N MET A 200 -4.92 -7.98 0.95
CA MET A 200 -4.24 -6.74 1.32
C MET A 200 -5.25 -5.61 1.48
N LEU A 201 -6.27 -5.56 0.62
CA LEU A 201 -7.30 -4.54 0.73
C LEU A 201 -8.21 -4.75 1.96
N ASP A 202 -8.48 -6.00 2.37
CA ASP A 202 -9.27 -6.36 3.58
C ASP A 202 -8.37 -6.42 4.81
N GLN A 203 -7.92 -5.24 5.26
CA GLN A 203 -6.83 -5.14 6.22
C GLN A 203 -7.22 -5.67 7.61
N ASP A 204 -8.49 -5.57 8.01
CA ASP A 204 -9.00 -6.08 9.28
C ASP A 204 -9.79 -7.41 9.15
N GLY A 205 -10.08 -7.84 7.92
CA GLY A 205 -10.75 -9.11 7.63
C GLY A 205 -12.25 -9.13 7.95
N ASP A 206 -12.88 -7.96 8.10
CA ASP A 206 -14.31 -7.85 8.41
C ASP A 206 -15.21 -7.92 7.15
N GLY A 207 -14.59 -7.93 5.96
CA GLY A 207 -15.28 -7.96 4.66
C GLY A 207 -15.75 -6.58 4.17
N LYS A 208 -15.60 -5.53 4.98
CA LYS A 208 -15.94 -4.12 4.73
C LYS A 208 -14.70 -3.26 4.53
N ILE A 209 -13.83 -3.71 3.64
CA ILE A 209 -12.73 -2.94 3.03
C ILE A 209 -13.01 -1.45 2.67
N LEU A 210 -14.27 -1.05 2.43
CA LEU A 210 -14.58 0.38 2.20
C LEU A 210 -14.33 1.24 3.45
N ASP A 211 -14.58 0.67 4.64
CA ASP A 211 -14.26 1.28 5.93
C ASP A 211 -12.75 1.23 6.21
N ASP A 212 -12.04 0.19 5.77
CA ASP A 212 -10.57 0.14 5.86
C ASP A 212 -9.90 1.26 5.05
N VAL A 213 -10.38 1.47 3.81
CA VAL A 213 -9.85 2.53 2.94
C VAL A 213 -10.27 3.92 3.44
N ALA A 214 -11.52 4.08 3.89
CA ALA A 214 -11.98 5.33 4.48
C ALA A 214 -11.25 5.64 5.80
N GLY A 215 -11.03 4.63 6.64
CA GLY A 215 -10.27 4.68 7.87
C GLY A 215 -8.81 5.03 7.59
N PHE A 216 -8.18 4.47 6.56
CA PHE A 216 -6.84 4.86 6.13
C PHE A 216 -6.79 6.29 5.58
N LEU A 217 -7.80 6.71 4.83
CA LEU A 217 -7.88 8.08 4.31
C LEU A 217 -8.01 9.08 5.46
N VAL A 218 -8.97 8.87 6.35
CA VAL A 218 -9.21 9.71 7.54
C VAL A 218 -8.02 9.67 8.48
N LYS A 219 -7.40 8.51 8.72
CA LYS A 219 -6.23 8.37 9.58
C LYS A 219 -4.97 8.96 8.94
N GLY A 220 -4.79 8.80 7.64
CA GLY A 220 -3.71 9.40 6.85
C GLY A 220 -3.80 10.93 6.80
N PHE A 221 -5.02 11.48 6.79
CA PHE A 221 -5.25 12.92 6.95
C PHE A 221 -5.20 13.38 8.42
N SER A 222 -5.60 12.54 9.39
CA SER A 222 -5.59 12.87 10.82
C SER A 222 -4.20 12.78 11.47
N GLN A 223 -3.26 12.00 10.90
CA GLN A 223 -1.89 11.91 11.40
C GLN A 223 -1.01 13.11 11.01
N LYS A 224 -1.50 14.03 10.17
CA LYS A 224 -1.01 15.40 10.09
C LYS A 224 -1.77 16.24 11.12
N GLU A 225 -1.24 16.25 12.32
CA GLU A 225 -1.68 17.04 13.49
C GLU A 225 -2.11 18.46 13.09
N GLY A 226 -3.40 18.79 13.18
CA GLY A 226 -3.88 20.18 13.12
C GLY A 226 -5.23 20.44 12.42
N LEU A 227 -5.66 19.60 11.47
CA LEU A 227 -6.80 19.96 10.60
C LEU A 227 -8.19 19.74 11.23
N THR A 228 -8.34 18.81 12.18
CA THR A 228 -9.64 18.51 12.81
C THR A 228 -10.10 19.59 13.79
N GLY A 229 -9.18 20.40 14.33
CA GLY A 229 -9.51 21.49 15.25
C GLY A 229 -10.15 22.73 14.60
N MET A 230 -9.96 22.90 13.28
CA MET A 230 -10.44 24.09 12.57
C MET A 230 -11.82 23.91 11.91
N ILE A 231 -12.23 22.68 11.61
CA ILE A 231 -13.55 22.39 11.03
C ILE A 231 -14.65 22.45 12.09
N GLY A 232 -14.34 22.07 13.34
CA GLY A 232 -15.27 22.18 14.47
C GLY A 232 -15.52 23.62 14.95
N SER A 233 -14.58 24.54 14.72
CA SER A 233 -14.69 25.94 15.19
C SER A 233 -15.46 26.87 14.24
N PHE A 234 -15.82 26.40 13.04
CA PHE A 234 -16.57 27.17 12.05
C PHE A 234 -18.02 26.71 11.85
N PHE A 235 -18.41 25.57 12.42
CA PHE A 235 -19.78 25.04 12.33
C PHE A 235 -20.55 25.11 13.67
N GLY A 236 -19.95 25.75 14.67
CA GLY A 236 -20.50 25.89 16.02
C GLY A 236 -20.62 27.36 16.43
N LYS A 237 -21.51 28.09 15.77
CA LYS A 237 -22.20 29.26 16.31
C LYS A 237 -23.55 29.43 15.62
#